data_AF-A0A2E4DEH7-F1
#
_entry.id   AF-A0A2E4DEH7-F1
#
_cell.length_a   1.000
_cell.length_b   1.000
_cell.length_c   1.000
_cell.angle_alpha   90.00
_cell.angle_beta   90.00
_cell.angle_gamma   90.00
#
_symmetry.space_group_name_H-M   'P 1'
#
loop_
_entity.id
_entity.type
_entity.pdbx_description
1 polymer ?
#
loop_
_entity_poly.entity_id
_entity_poly.type
_entity_poly.pdbx_seq_one_letter_code
_entity_poly.pdbx_strand_id
1 'polypeptide(L)'
;MNKSFRYFYFLILLFSAHSFALTPYIASDSECSHRLRLDHFVLEPTIFNKTPFEVKTYQVMYKMQDELDSLIAQLISNGDRELRKNKKVCLGIFGGDNSNRAYANGYYAIAYGANLLKNFKTNYQYGDDVFYIILFHEFAHTLQYLYGENAGVGASLHEQKLAELQADCMSAVFMKMQNRYHSQTKNAFAEFTRRFGALKSNTGYGTRSERFAAAEHGREQYEKYSRQGVRINSQFIFDNICN
;
A
#
# COMPACT_ATOMS: atom_id res chain seq x y z
N MET A 1 16.38 -30.31 -51.79
CA MET A 1 16.94 -29.64 -50.60
C MET A 1 16.18 -28.35 -50.34
N ASN A 2 15.21 -28.39 -49.44
CA ASN A 2 14.69 -27.20 -48.75
C ASN A 2 13.92 -27.64 -47.51
N LYS A 3 13.97 -26.79 -46.48
CA LYS A 3 13.83 -27.09 -45.06
C LYS A 3 12.53 -27.79 -44.64
N SER A 4 12.70 -28.93 -43.97
CA SER A 4 11.75 -29.70 -43.18
C SER A 4 11.06 -28.84 -42.11
N PHE A 5 9.73 -28.90 -41.94
CA PHE A 5 8.95 -29.91 -41.22
C PHE A 5 9.32 -30.06 -39.73
N ARG A 6 8.28 -30.00 -38.87
CA ARG A 6 8.23 -30.26 -37.40
C ARG A 6 8.53 -28.98 -36.59
N TYR A 7 7.66 -28.50 -35.70
CA TYR A 7 7.17 -29.23 -34.54
C TYR A 7 5.72 -28.92 -34.14
N PHE A 8 4.99 -30.01 -33.95
CA PHE A 8 3.74 -30.18 -33.21
C PHE A 8 4.06 -30.19 -31.71
N TYR A 9 3.15 -29.63 -30.89
CA TYR A 9 2.83 -29.93 -29.49
C TYR A 9 3.94 -30.42 -28.53
N PHE A 10 4.15 -29.68 -27.43
CA PHE A 10 4.27 -30.30 -26.11
C PHE A 10 3.67 -29.37 -25.04
N LEU A 11 2.61 -29.85 -24.40
CA LEU A 11 2.04 -29.36 -23.15
C LEU A 11 2.59 -30.25 -22.02
N ILE A 12 2.54 -29.74 -20.78
CA ILE A 12 2.66 -30.42 -19.47
C ILE A 12 4.03 -30.33 -18.76
N LEU A 13 4.03 -29.44 -17.76
CA LEU A 13 4.62 -29.50 -16.41
C LEU A 13 5.47 -30.73 -16.03
N LEU A 14 6.66 -30.49 -15.46
CA LEU A 14 6.99 -30.89 -14.07
C LEU A 14 8.39 -30.42 -13.63
N PHE A 15 8.41 -30.03 -12.36
CA PHE A 15 9.50 -29.68 -11.47
C PHE A 15 10.84 -30.40 -11.69
N SER A 16 11.93 -29.63 -11.68
CA SER A 16 13.18 -30.06 -11.06
C SER A 16 13.71 -28.94 -10.17
N ALA A 17 13.63 -29.20 -8.86
CA ALA A 17 14.27 -28.45 -7.81
C ALA A 17 15.76 -28.22 -8.12
N HIS A 18 16.18 -26.96 -8.08
CA HIS A 18 17.54 -26.61 -7.72
C HIS A 18 17.47 -25.61 -6.57
N SER A 19 17.63 -26.17 -5.39
CA SER A 19 17.89 -25.48 -4.15
C SER A 19 19.14 -24.62 -4.30
N PHE A 20 18.96 -23.31 -4.43
CA PHE A 20 19.92 -22.33 -3.93
C PHE A 20 19.16 -21.36 -3.03
N ALA A 21 19.42 -21.48 -1.74
CA ALA A 21 18.88 -20.65 -0.69
C ALA A 21 19.41 -19.23 -0.83
N LEU A 22 18.55 -18.29 -1.23
CA LEU A 22 18.74 -16.85 -1.02
C LEU A 22 17.39 -16.22 -0.67
N THR A 23 17.34 -15.67 0.54
CA THR A 23 16.18 -15.08 1.22
C THR A 23 15.88 -13.69 0.67
N PRO A 24 14.61 -13.30 0.46
CA PRO A 24 14.26 -11.93 0.16
C PRO A 24 14.24 -11.10 1.45
N TYR A 25 14.82 -9.90 1.43
CA TYR A 25 14.66 -8.93 2.52
C TYR A 25 13.45 -8.04 2.22
N ILE A 26 12.25 -8.48 2.59
CA ILE A 26 11.50 -8.02 3.78
C ILE A 26 10.81 -9.27 4.36
N ALA A 27 10.80 -9.31 5.69
CA ALA A 27 10.38 -10.36 6.60
C ALA A 27 11.44 -11.43 6.92
N SER A 28 11.99 -11.33 8.13
CA SER A 28 12.50 -12.48 8.91
C SER A 28 11.45 -13.59 9.10
N ASP A 29 10.21 -13.32 8.72
CA ASP A 29 9.08 -14.24 8.71
C ASP A 29 8.88 -14.87 7.33
N SER A 30 8.97 -16.20 7.29
CA SER A 30 8.69 -17.03 6.12
C SER A 30 7.35 -16.74 5.46
N GLU A 31 6.34 -16.29 6.23
CA GLU A 31 5.00 -16.00 5.72
C GLU A 31 4.98 -14.80 4.76
N CYS A 32 5.58 -13.68 5.15
CA CYS A 32 5.62 -12.49 4.29
C CYS A 32 6.55 -12.66 3.08
N SER A 33 7.67 -13.37 3.25
CA SER A 33 8.51 -13.77 2.13
C SER A 33 7.76 -14.63 1.11
N HIS A 34 6.84 -15.50 1.56
CA HIS A 34 6.02 -16.31 0.69
C HIS A 34 4.93 -15.48 -0.01
N ARG A 35 4.20 -14.64 0.73
CA ARG A 35 3.14 -13.77 0.19
C ARG A 35 3.66 -12.82 -0.89
N LEU A 36 4.81 -12.17 -0.65
CA LEU A 36 5.45 -11.33 -1.65
C LEU A 36 5.90 -12.14 -2.90
N ARG A 37 6.22 -13.42 -2.79
CA ARG A 37 6.61 -14.25 -3.95
C ARG A 37 5.42 -14.71 -4.79
N LEU A 38 4.28 -15.01 -4.15
CA LEU A 38 3.06 -15.45 -4.84
C LEU A 38 2.52 -14.39 -5.81
N ASP A 39 2.74 -13.12 -5.50
CA ASP A 39 2.20 -11.98 -6.23
C ASP A 39 3.12 -11.48 -7.37
N HIS A 40 4.00 -12.33 -7.89
CA HIS A 40 4.94 -12.04 -8.98
C HIS A 40 5.92 -10.89 -8.71
N PHE A 41 6.19 -10.54 -7.45
CA PHE A 41 7.30 -9.65 -7.14
C PHE A 41 8.62 -10.39 -7.40
N VAL A 42 9.22 -10.14 -8.56
CA VAL A 42 10.61 -10.50 -8.82
C VAL A 42 11.46 -9.52 -8.02
N LEU A 43 11.79 -9.90 -6.79
CA LEU A 43 12.86 -9.30 -6.05
C LEU A 43 14.16 -9.71 -6.74
N GLU A 44 14.56 -8.94 -7.76
CA GLU A 44 15.83 -9.21 -8.43
C GLU A 44 16.96 -9.19 -7.38
N PRO A 45 17.76 -10.26 -7.27
CA PRO A 45 18.87 -10.31 -6.36
C PRO A 45 19.99 -9.49 -6.96
N THR A 46 19.92 -8.17 -6.81
CA THR A 46 21.13 -7.38 -6.92
C THR A 46 21.90 -7.56 -5.61
N ILE A 47 22.98 -8.33 -5.70
CA ILE A 47 24.02 -8.41 -4.66
C ILE A 47 24.58 -7.00 -4.52
N PHE A 48 24.00 -6.19 -3.64
CA PHE A 48 24.56 -4.92 -3.25
C PHE A 48 25.31 -5.11 -1.93
N ASN A 49 26.60 -4.74 -1.95
CA ASN A 49 27.20 -4.11 -0.78
C ASN A 49 26.23 -2.99 -0.36
N LYS A 50 25.41 -3.26 0.65
CA LYS A 50 24.31 -2.36 1.03
C LYS A 50 24.89 -0.98 1.28
N THR A 51 24.50 -0.03 0.46
CA THR A 51 24.82 1.37 0.67
C THR A 51 24.18 1.82 1.99
N PRO A 52 24.75 2.81 2.70
CA PRO A 52 24.13 3.37 3.90
C PRO A 52 22.68 3.86 3.70
N PHE A 53 22.34 4.21 2.46
CA PHE A 53 20.99 4.57 2.04
C PHE A 53 20.01 3.38 2.15
N GLU A 54 20.39 2.20 1.67
CA GLU A 54 19.55 1.00 1.73
C GLU A 54 19.27 0.56 3.17
N VAL A 55 20.28 0.59 4.05
CA VAL A 55 20.10 0.26 5.48
C VAL A 55 19.07 1.16 6.16
N LYS A 56 19.13 2.47 5.90
CA LYS A 56 18.18 3.46 6.45
C LYS A 56 16.77 3.28 5.87
N THR A 57 16.64 2.79 4.64
CA THR A 57 15.34 2.53 4.00
C THR A 57 14.68 1.30 4.59
N TYR A 58 15.43 0.21 4.79
CA TYR A 58 14.92 -0.99 5.45
C TYR A 58 14.46 -0.75 6.89
N GLN A 59 15.19 0.06 7.65
CA GLN A 59 14.78 0.43 9.02
C GLN A 59 13.43 1.16 9.06
N VAL A 60 13.13 1.98 8.05
CA VAL A 60 11.83 2.65 7.94
C VAL A 60 10.74 1.65 7.56
N MET A 61 11.00 0.74 6.62
CA MET A 61 10.05 -0.32 6.27
C MET A 61 9.66 -1.21 7.45
N TYR A 62 10.62 -1.58 8.33
CA TYR A 62 10.29 -2.35 9.53
C TYR A 62 9.39 -1.57 10.49
N LYS A 63 9.69 -0.30 10.74
CA LYS A 63 8.82 0.55 11.57
C LYS A 63 7.41 0.68 10.98
N MET A 64 7.33 0.86 9.66
CA MET A 64 6.06 0.91 8.95
C MET A 64 5.28 -0.40 9.04
N GLN A 65 5.96 -1.55 8.97
CA GLN A 65 5.33 -2.85 9.16
C GLN A 65 4.79 -3.00 10.59
N ASP A 66 5.60 -2.65 11.61
CA ASP A 66 5.18 -2.73 13.02
C ASP A 66 3.93 -1.87 13.28
N GLU A 67 3.86 -0.70 12.64
CA GLU A 67 2.72 0.20 12.76
C GLU A 67 1.49 -0.24 11.99
N LEU A 68 1.68 -0.84 10.80
CA LEU A 68 0.60 -1.49 10.08
C LEU A 68 0.03 -2.65 10.90
N ASP A 69 0.90 -3.48 11.49
CA ASP A 69 0.51 -4.60 12.34
C ASP A 69 -0.23 -4.11 13.60
N SER A 70 0.23 -3.03 14.23
CA SER A 70 -0.43 -2.36 15.35
C SER A 70 -1.83 -1.85 14.97
N LEU A 71 -1.96 -1.18 13.82
CA LEU A 71 -3.23 -0.69 13.31
C LEU A 71 -4.20 -1.86 13.03
N ILE A 72 -3.74 -2.91 12.36
CA ILE A 72 -4.54 -4.10 12.06
C ILE A 72 -5.01 -4.75 13.37
N ALA A 73 -4.13 -4.91 14.36
CA ALA A 73 -4.49 -5.44 15.67
C ALA A 73 -5.55 -4.58 16.37
N GLN A 74 -5.41 -3.24 16.31
CA GLN A 74 -6.41 -2.31 16.84
C GLN A 74 -7.77 -2.49 16.14
N LEU A 75 -7.81 -2.56 14.81
CA LEU A 75 -9.05 -2.76 14.04
C LEU A 75 -9.72 -4.11 14.38
N ILE A 76 -8.94 -5.18 14.48
CA ILE A 76 -9.42 -6.51 14.90
C ILE A 76 -9.99 -6.48 16.33
N SER A 77 -9.33 -5.74 17.24
CA SER A 77 -9.80 -5.55 18.62
C SER A 77 -11.11 -4.76 18.68
N ASN A 78 -11.32 -3.84 17.73
CA ASN A 78 -12.57 -3.11 17.52
C ASN A 78 -13.65 -3.93 16.78
N GLY A 79 -13.38 -5.22 16.53
CA GLY A 79 -14.36 -6.16 16.00
C GLY A 79 -14.30 -6.39 14.50
N ASP A 80 -13.23 -5.97 13.82
CA ASP A 80 -13.08 -6.28 12.39
C ASP A 80 -12.96 -7.79 12.15
N ARG A 81 -13.90 -8.33 11.35
CA ARG A 81 -13.98 -9.77 11.06
C ARG A 81 -13.17 -10.17 9.83
N GLU A 82 -13.07 -9.30 8.83
CA GLU A 82 -12.38 -9.64 7.57
C GLU A 82 -10.86 -9.60 7.75
N LEU A 83 -10.34 -8.63 8.50
CA LEU A 83 -8.94 -8.59 8.90
C LEU A 83 -8.57 -9.75 9.82
N ARG A 84 -9.49 -10.22 10.66
CA ARG A 84 -9.24 -11.38 11.54
C ARG A 84 -9.02 -12.68 10.75
N LYS A 85 -9.64 -12.81 9.58
CA LYS A 85 -9.43 -13.93 8.66
C LYS A 85 -8.12 -13.75 7.87
N ASN A 86 -7.84 -12.52 7.43
CA ASN A 86 -6.71 -12.18 6.56
C ASN A 86 -5.59 -11.47 7.35
N LYS A 87 -5.04 -12.20 8.34
CA LYS A 87 -4.28 -11.66 9.48
C LYS A 87 -3.01 -10.87 9.17
N LYS A 88 -2.52 -10.84 7.93
CA LYS A 88 -1.22 -10.22 7.63
C LYS A 88 -1.17 -9.57 6.26
N VAL A 89 -0.85 -8.28 6.28
CA VAL A 89 -0.49 -7.48 5.10
C VAL A 89 1.01 -7.19 5.19
N CYS A 90 1.74 -7.55 4.15
CA CYS A 90 3.19 -7.50 4.13
C CYS A 90 3.69 -6.33 3.32
N LEU A 91 4.69 -5.63 3.83
CA LEU A 91 5.36 -4.56 3.10
C LEU A 91 6.52 -5.09 2.26
N GLY A 92 6.65 -4.57 1.05
CA GLY A 92 7.72 -4.93 0.11
C GLY A 92 8.37 -3.70 -0.51
N ILE A 93 9.58 -3.88 -1.02
CA ILE A 93 10.23 -2.92 -1.94
C ILE A 93 10.41 -3.64 -3.27
N PHE A 94 10.07 -2.97 -4.38
CA PHE A 94 10.40 -3.47 -5.71
C PHE A 94 11.39 -2.52 -6.41
N GLY A 95 12.28 -3.13 -7.20
CA GLY A 95 13.22 -2.44 -8.07
C GLY A 95 12.90 -2.69 -9.54
N GLY A 96 13.57 -1.97 -10.45
CA GLY A 96 13.55 -2.25 -11.88
C GLY A 96 12.80 -1.25 -12.76
N ASP A 97 11.99 -0.35 -12.19
CA ASP A 97 11.41 0.78 -12.91
C ASP A 97 11.83 2.11 -12.26
N ASN A 98 11.92 3.18 -13.07
CA ASN A 98 12.07 4.55 -12.57
C ASN A 98 10.80 5.03 -11.83
N SER A 99 9.98 4.11 -11.29
CA SER A 99 8.67 4.44 -10.77
C SER A 99 8.77 5.07 -9.39
N ASN A 100 8.20 6.26 -9.30
CA ASN A 100 7.84 6.89 -8.05
C ASN A 100 6.41 6.48 -7.72
N ARG A 101 6.18 5.22 -7.35
CA ARG A 101 4.84 4.74 -6.96
C ARG A 101 4.92 3.72 -5.83
N ALA A 102 3.80 3.60 -5.12
CA ALA A 102 3.47 2.44 -4.32
C ALA A 102 2.19 1.82 -4.91
N TYR A 103 1.88 0.60 -4.51
CA TYR A 103 0.59 -0.02 -4.81
C TYR A 103 0.28 -1.14 -3.82
N ALA A 104 -1.00 -1.32 -3.52
CA ALA A 104 -1.53 -2.55 -2.94
C ALA A 104 -1.69 -3.63 -4.02
N ASN A 105 -1.25 -4.85 -3.73
CA ASN A 105 -1.52 -6.01 -4.55
C ASN A 105 -2.51 -6.93 -3.81
N GLY A 106 -3.79 -6.78 -4.13
CA GLY A 106 -4.86 -7.54 -3.53
C GLY A 106 -4.92 -7.40 -2.01
N TYR A 107 -4.96 -8.54 -1.31
CA TYR A 107 -5.30 -8.62 0.11
C TYR A 107 -4.09 -8.64 1.07
N TYR A 108 -2.87 -8.81 0.54
CA TYR A 108 -1.76 -9.33 1.36
C TYR A 108 -0.44 -8.59 1.22
N ALA A 109 -0.31 -7.69 0.26
CA ALA A 109 0.96 -7.03 0.01
C ALA A 109 0.77 -5.56 -0.36
N ILE A 110 1.62 -4.71 0.20
CA ILE A 110 1.82 -3.31 -0.22
C ILE A 110 3.27 -3.17 -0.61
N ALA A 111 3.53 -2.63 -1.80
CA ALA A 111 4.88 -2.55 -2.33
C ALA A 111 5.26 -1.11 -2.68
N TYR A 112 6.50 -0.74 -2.35
CA TYR A 112 7.08 0.58 -2.62
C TYR A 112 8.16 0.50 -3.69
N GLY A 113 8.12 1.42 -4.65
CA GLY A 113 9.22 1.58 -5.60
C GLY A 113 10.46 2.12 -4.89
N ALA A 114 11.63 1.52 -5.11
CA ALA A 114 12.88 1.96 -4.47
C ALA A 114 13.21 3.46 -4.73
N ASN A 115 12.85 3.98 -5.90
CA ASN A 115 13.04 5.39 -6.27
C ASN A 115 12.11 6.35 -5.51
N LEU A 116 10.87 5.93 -5.22
CA LEU A 116 9.95 6.67 -4.36
C LEU A 116 10.58 6.88 -2.98
N LEU A 117 11.10 5.81 -2.38
CA LEU A 117 11.74 5.84 -1.07
C LEU A 117 12.99 6.73 -1.06
N LYS A 118 13.80 6.66 -2.11
CA LYS A 118 14.99 7.51 -2.28
C LYS A 118 14.65 8.99 -2.39
N ASN A 119 13.65 9.31 -3.20
CA ASN A 119 13.25 10.69 -3.40
C ASN A 119 12.72 11.31 -2.11
N PHE A 120 11.87 10.60 -1.37
CA PHE A 120 11.28 11.13 -0.13
C PHE A 120 12.29 11.35 1.00
N LYS A 121 13.22 10.42 1.21
CA LYS A 121 14.25 10.59 2.24
C LYS A 121 15.22 11.72 1.97
N THR A 122 15.49 12.02 0.69
CA THR A 122 16.57 12.95 0.33
C THR A 122 16.07 14.39 0.21
N ASN A 123 14.83 14.57 -0.27
CA ASN A 123 14.39 15.86 -0.77
C ASN A 123 13.22 16.48 0.01
N TYR A 124 12.73 15.84 1.08
CA TYR A 124 11.47 16.24 1.71
C TYR A 124 11.57 16.39 3.22
N GLN A 125 11.21 17.58 3.68
CA GLN A 125 11.11 17.95 5.10
C GLN A 125 10.12 17.07 5.89
N TYR A 126 9.17 16.42 5.20
CA TYR A 126 8.14 15.56 5.78
C TYR A 126 8.18 14.11 5.23
N GLY A 127 9.36 13.65 4.79
CA GLY A 127 9.50 12.36 4.09
C GLY A 127 8.89 11.16 4.85
N ASP A 128 9.07 11.12 6.17
CA ASP A 128 8.54 10.03 6.99
C ASP A 128 7.00 10.04 7.05
N ASP A 129 6.36 11.20 7.27
CA ASP A 129 4.90 11.31 7.27
C ASP A 129 4.29 10.93 5.92
N VAL A 130 4.94 11.30 4.81
CA VAL A 130 4.44 10.93 3.49
C VAL A 130 4.51 9.41 3.27
N PHE A 131 5.50 8.70 3.81
CA PHE A 131 5.51 7.24 3.74
C PHE A 131 4.33 6.61 4.45
N TYR A 132 3.92 7.13 5.62
CA TYR A 132 2.75 6.65 6.33
C TYR A 132 1.44 7.00 5.63
N ILE A 133 1.36 8.20 5.02
CA ILE A 133 0.19 8.57 4.20
C ILE A 133 0.02 7.57 3.05
N ILE A 134 1.11 7.26 2.34
CA ILE A 134 1.10 6.27 1.26
C ILE A 134 0.76 4.89 1.82
N LEU A 135 1.35 4.47 2.95
CA LEU A 135 1.07 3.18 3.58
C LEU A 135 -0.41 2.98 3.84
N PHE A 136 -1.02 3.96 4.49
CA PHE A 136 -2.42 3.87 4.90
C PHE A 136 -3.39 4.05 3.73
N HIS A 137 -2.98 4.78 2.69
CA HIS A 137 -3.70 4.85 1.42
C HIS A 137 -3.72 3.48 0.72
N GLU A 138 -2.57 2.83 0.56
CA GLU A 138 -2.51 1.49 -0.04
C GLU A 138 -3.18 0.42 0.85
N PHE A 139 -3.11 0.56 2.16
CA PHE A 139 -3.86 -0.32 3.07
C PHE A 139 -5.39 -0.13 2.93
N ALA A 140 -5.86 1.10 2.67
CA ALA A 140 -7.27 1.33 2.36
C ALA A 140 -7.70 0.61 1.07
N HIS A 141 -6.86 0.61 0.03
CA HIS A 141 -7.10 -0.22 -1.16
C HIS A 141 -7.13 -1.72 -0.84
N THR A 142 -6.23 -2.19 0.03
CA THR A 142 -6.26 -3.59 0.51
C THR A 142 -7.60 -3.94 1.17
N LEU A 143 -8.17 -3.01 1.95
CA LEU A 143 -9.49 -3.20 2.56
C LEU A 143 -10.64 -3.14 1.54
N GLN A 144 -10.56 -2.24 0.55
CA GLN A 144 -11.52 -2.21 -0.58
C GLN A 144 -11.58 -3.57 -1.28
N TYR A 145 -10.41 -4.17 -1.55
CA TYR A 145 -10.34 -5.54 -2.06
C TYR A 145 -11.06 -6.52 -1.13
N LEU A 146 -10.75 -6.50 0.19
CA LEU A 146 -11.35 -7.41 1.18
C LEU A 146 -12.87 -7.31 1.25
N TYR A 147 -13.44 -6.12 1.06
CA TYR A 147 -14.88 -5.89 1.06
C TYR A 147 -15.56 -6.09 -0.30
N GLY A 148 -14.78 -6.39 -1.35
CA GLY A 148 -15.30 -6.63 -2.70
C GLY A 148 -15.55 -5.35 -3.50
N GLU A 149 -15.12 -4.20 -3.01
CA GLU A 149 -15.24 -2.87 -3.63
C GLU A 149 -14.08 -2.64 -4.61
N ASN A 150 -14.00 -3.46 -5.67
CA ASN A 150 -12.91 -3.38 -6.64
C ASN A 150 -13.19 -2.34 -7.73
N ALA A 151 -12.64 -1.13 -7.59
CA ALA A 151 -12.56 -0.16 -8.69
C ALA A 151 -11.41 -0.45 -9.68
N GLY A 152 -11.17 -1.74 -9.96
CA GLY A 152 -10.06 -2.24 -10.78
C GLY A 152 -10.35 -2.20 -12.29
N VAL A 153 -9.70 -3.10 -13.03
CA VAL A 153 -9.84 -3.22 -14.49
C VAL A 153 -11.31 -3.38 -14.89
N GLY A 154 -11.86 -2.40 -15.60
CA GLY A 154 -13.26 -2.38 -16.06
C GLY A 154 -14.15 -1.36 -15.33
N ALA A 155 -13.71 -0.80 -14.20
CA ALA A 155 -14.41 0.29 -13.52
C ALA A 155 -14.40 1.58 -14.35
N SER A 156 -15.48 2.34 -14.30
CA SER A 156 -15.57 3.67 -14.88
C SER A 156 -14.59 4.65 -14.21
N LEU A 157 -14.25 5.75 -14.91
CA LEU A 157 -13.41 6.80 -14.33
C LEU A 157 -14.03 7.42 -13.07
N HIS A 158 -15.36 7.38 -12.95
CA HIS A 158 -16.06 7.87 -11.76
C HIS A 158 -15.87 6.93 -10.58
N GLU A 159 -16.02 5.62 -10.77
CA GLU A 159 -15.81 4.61 -9.72
C GLU A 159 -14.36 4.59 -9.24
N GLN A 160 -13.39 4.66 -10.17
CA GLN A 160 -11.97 4.81 -9.82
C GLN A 160 -11.74 6.04 -8.95
N LYS A 161 -12.39 7.17 -9.29
CA LYS A 161 -12.25 8.42 -8.53
C LYS A 161 -12.80 8.26 -7.13
N LEU A 162 -13.98 7.64 -6.96
CA LEU A 162 -14.56 7.43 -5.65
C LEU A 162 -13.67 6.51 -4.80
N ALA A 163 -13.13 5.44 -5.35
CA ALA A 163 -12.23 4.54 -4.64
C ALA A 163 -10.94 5.24 -4.16
N GLU A 164 -10.34 6.10 -4.99
CA GLU A 164 -9.14 6.87 -4.62
C GLU A 164 -9.43 7.92 -3.53
N LEU A 165 -10.57 8.63 -3.63
CA LEU A 165 -10.98 9.60 -2.61
C LEU A 165 -11.32 8.90 -1.27
N GLN A 166 -11.97 7.76 -1.33
CA GLN A 166 -12.22 6.93 -0.16
C GLN A 166 -10.89 6.46 0.47
N ALA A 167 -9.92 6.02 -0.33
CA ALA A 167 -8.60 5.64 0.17
C ALA A 167 -7.85 6.81 0.85
N ASP A 168 -7.95 8.03 0.32
CA ASP A 168 -7.43 9.25 0.98
C ASP A 168 -8.13 9.55 2.31
N CYS A 169 -9.47 9.43 2.34
CA CYS A 169 -10.27 9.60 3.55
C CYS A 169 -9.84 8.60 4.64
N MET A 170 -9.75 7.32 4.28
CA MET A 170 -9.34 6.26 5.19
C MET A 170 -7.90 6.42 5.67
N SER A 171 -6.99 6.85 4.80
CA SER A 171 -5.60 7.13 5.16
C SER A 171 -5.53 8.15 6.32
N ALA A 172 -6.33 9.22 6.26
CA ALA A 172 -6.38 10.20 7.33
C ALA A 172 -6.99 9.66 8.64
N VAL A 173 -8.00 8.79 8.56
CA VAL A 173 -8.55 8.08 9.73
C VAL A 173 -7.46 7.23 10.38
N PHE A 174 -6.72 6.45 9.60
CA PHE A 174 -5.64 5.59 10.10
C PHE A 174 -4.49 6.40 10.70
N MET A 175 -4.10 7.52 10.07
CA MET A 175 -3.16 8.47 10.65
C MET A 175 -3.64 9.00 12.00
N LYS A 176 -4.95 9.22 12.20
CA LYS A 176 -5.50 9.62 13.51
C LYS A 176 -5.50 8.48 14.53
N MET A 177 -5.85 7.26 14.13
CA MET A 177 -5.83 6.09 14.99
C MET A 177 -4.44 5.79 15.54
N GLN A 178 -3.41 5.98 14.71
CA GLN A 178 -2.00 5.83 15.09
C GLN A 178 -1.40 7.10 15.74
N ASN A 179 -2.22 8.09 16.09
CA ASN A 179 -1.80 9.36 16.67
C ASN A 179 -0.67 10.06 15.86
N ARG A 180 -0.73 9.97 14.53
CA ARG A 180 0.21 10.60 13.62
C ARG A 180 -0.29 11.89 13.01
N TYR A 181 -1.60 12.09 12.94
CA TYR A 181 -2.15 13.27 12.25
C TYR A 181 -1.93 14.53 13.08
N HIS A 182 -0.90 15.31 12.73
CA HIS A 182 -0.53 16.57 13.37
C HIS A 182 -0.49 17.70 12.34
N SER A 183 -0.16 18.92 12.76
CA SER A 183 -0.05 20.07 11.85
C SER A 183 0.94 19.83 10.70
N GLN A 184 2.03 19.11 10.96
CA GLN A 184 3.02 18.71 9.95
C GLN A 184 2.44 17.71 8.94
N THR A 185 1.62 16.77 9.39
CA THR A 185 0.94 15.78 8.54
C THR A 185 -0.03 16.43 7.56
N LYS A 186 -0.71 17.51 7.95
CA LYS A 186 -1.56 18.28 7.05
C LYS A 186 -0.77 18.82 5.86
N ASN A 187 0.43 19.34 6.13
CA ASN A 187 1.34 19.80 5.07
C ASN A 187 1.87 18.62 4.24
N ALA A 188 2.13 17.47 4.85
CA ALA A 188 2.52 16.24 4.16
C ALA A 188 1.42 15.74 3.20
N PHE A 189 0.14 15.74 3.61
CA PHE A 189 -1.00 15.43 2.74
C PHE A 189 -1.12 16.42 1.59
N ALA A 190 -0.97 17.72 1.87
CA ALA A 190 -1.02 18.76 0.85
C ALA A 190 0.11 18.62 -0.19
N GLU A 191 1.29 18.13 0.22
CA GLU A 191 2.43 17.85 -0.66
C GLU A 191 2.26 16.53 -1.42
N PHE A 192 1.76 15.48 -0.76
CA PHE A 192 1.44 14.19 -1.38
C PHE A 192 0.42 14.38 -2.50
N THR A 193 -0.73 14.98 -2.21
CA THR A 193 -1.80 15.24 -3.21
C THR A 193 -1.34 16.15 -4.34
N ARG A 194 -0.41 17.10 -4.07
CA ARG A 194 0.18 17.95 -5.11
C ARG A 194 1.00 17.16 -6.13
N ARG A 195 1.72 16.13 -5.69
CA ARG A 195 2.67 15.40 -6.54
C ARG A 195 2.10 14.13 -7.16
N PHE A 196 1.22 13.44 -6.44
CA PHE A 196 0.64 12.18 -6.89
C PHE A 196 -0.80 12.35 -7.37
N GLY A 197 -1.56 13.27 -6.76
CA GLY A 197 -2.93 13.59 -7.18
C GLY A 197 -3.04 14.49 -8.43
N ALA A 198 -1.96 15.13 -8.87
CA ALA A 198 -1.99 16.11 -9.96
C ALA A 198 -1.38 15.63 -11.29
N LEU A 199 -0.81 14.42 -11.35
CA LEU A 199 -0.09 14.01 -12.56
C LEU A 199 -0.99 13.78 -13.77
N LYS A 200 -2.32 13.67 -13.60
CA LYS A 200 -3.27 13.53 -14.72
C LYS A 200 -4.67 14.05 -14.35
N SER A 201 -4.96 15.34 -14.57
CA SER A 201 -6.29 15.95 -14.32
C SER A 201 -7.47 15.32 -15.09
N ASN A 202 -7.21 14.43 -16.05
CA ASN A 202 -8.20 13.69 -16.84
C ASN A 202 -8.31 12.21 -16.43
N THR A 203 -7.89 11.85 -15.22
CA THR A 203 -7.91 10.46 -14.77
C THR A 203 -8.79 10.29 -13.55
N GLY A 204 -9.29 9.07 -13.35
CA GLY A 204 -10.18 8.70 -12.25
C GLY A 204 -9.50 8.72 -10.88
N TYR A 205 -8.65 9.69 -10.57
CA TYR A 205 -7.94 9.81 -9.27
C TYR A 205 -8.38 11.03 -8.46
N GLY A 206 -9.27 11.86 -9.01
CA GLY A 206 -9.70 13.12 -8.40
C GLY A 206 -8.65 14.23 -8.50
N THR A 207 -9.10 15.46 -8.30
CA THR A 207 -8.23 16.64 -8.25
C THR A 207 -7.51 16.74 -6.90
N ARG A 208 -6.40 17.48 -6.84
CA ARG A 208 -5.68 17.75 -5.59
C ARG A 208 -6.60 18.24 -4.46
N SER A 209 -7.50 19.17 -4.76
CA SER A 209 -8.44 19.73 -3.79
C SER A 209 -9.43 18.68 -3.28
N GLU A 210 -9.92 17.80 -4.15
CA GLU A 210 -10.85 16.73 -3.76
C GLU A 210 -10.16 15.70 -2.87
N ARG A 211 -8.96 15.25 -3.27
CA ARG A 211 -8.14 14.31 -2.49
C ARG A 211 -7.84 14.85 -1.09
N PHE A 212 -7.44 16.11 -1.00
CA PHE A 212 -7.19 16.76 0.29
C PHE A 212 -8.47 16.93 1.12
N ALA A 213 -9.59 17.29 0.49
CA ALA A 213 -10.88 17.40 1.18
C ALA A 213 -11.36 16.05 1.72
N ALA A 214 -11.16 14.96 0.97
CA ALA A 214 -11.49 13.61 1.42
C ALA A 214 -10.66 13.21 2.66
N ALA A 215 -9.35 13.48 2.65
CA ALA A 215 -8.49 13.26 3.81
C ALA A 215 -8.95 14.07 5.05
N GLU A 216 -9.25 15.37 4.90
CA GLU A 216 -9.75 16.18 6.01
C GLU A 216 -11.11 15.70 6.52
N HIS A 217 -12.00 15.24 5.62
CA HIS A 217 -13.27 14.64 6.00
C HIS A 217 -13.08 13.41 6.92
N GLY A 218 -12.22 12.47 6.53
CA GLY A 218 -11.91 11.28 7.32
C GLY A 218 -11.37 11.63 8.72
N ARG A 219 -10.44 12.59 8.79
CA ARG A 219 -9.92 13.12 10.06
C ARG A 219 -11.04 13.64 10.97
N GLU A 220 -11.91 14.50 10.45
CA GLU A 220 -12.97 15.16 11.21
C GLU A 220 -14.01 14.18 11.72
N GLN A 221 -14.45 13.24 10.87
CA GLN A 221 -15.40 12.22 11.27
C GLN A 221 -14.80 11.27 12.31
N TYR A 222 -13.53 10.86 12.17
CA TYR A 222 -12.87 10.06 13.20
C TYR A 222 -12.88 10.77 14.55
N GLU A 223 -12.53 12.06 14.60
CA GLU A 223 -12.55 12.83 15.85
C GLU A 223 -13.96 12.92 16.46
N LYS A 224 -14.98 13.14 15.61
CA LYS A 224 -16.38 13.18 16.03
C LYS A 224 -16.82 11.85 16.66
N TYR A 225 -16.61 10.72 15.98
CA TYR A 225 -17.04 9.41 16.46
C TYR A 225 -16.21 8.91 17.65
N SER A 226 -14.91 9.21 17.66
CA SER A 226 -14.03 8.88 18.80
C SER A 226 -14.49 9.59 20.08
N ARG A 227 -14.88 10.87 20.01
CA ARG A 227 -15.44 11.62 21.17
C ARG A 227 -16.76 11.05 21.67
N GLN A 228 -17.50 10.35 20.82
CA GLN A 228 -18.75 9.67 21.17
C GLN A 228 -18.52 8.26 21.75
N GLY A 229 -17.26 7.80 21.85
CA GLY A 229 -16.93 6.47 22.34
C GLY A 229 -17.30 5.35 21.36
N VAL A 230 -17.53 5.67 20.08
CA VAL A 230 -17.83 4.67 19.06
C VAL A 230 -16.60 3.81 18.81
N ARG A 231 -16.78 2.49 18.74
CA ARG A 231 -15.72 1.55 18.34
C ARG A 231 -15.56 1.59 16.82
N ILE A 232 -14.43 2.10 16.36
CA ILE A 232 -14.16 2.31 14.93
C ILE A 232 -13.34 1.11 14.40
N ASN A 233 -13.97 0.26 13.60
CA ASN A 233 -13.31 -0.79 12.81
C ASN A 233 -13.33 -0.42 11.32
N SER A 234 -12.69 -1.21 10.45
CA SER A 234 -12.57 -0.84 9.03
C SER A 234 -13.91 -0.77 8.32
N GLN A 235 -14.83 -1.71 8.55
CA GLN A 235 -16.18 -1.65 7.96
C GLN A 235 -16.94 -0.37 8.39
N PHE A 236 -16.84 0.02 9.66
CA PHE A 236 -17.45 1.27 10.12
C PHE A 236 -16.87 2.49 9.39
N ILE A 237 -15.55 2.51 9.18
CA ILE A 237 -14.88 3.57 8.43
C ILE A 237 -15.42 3.63 7.00
N PHE A 238 -15.53 2.48 6.32
CA PHE A 238 -16.16 2.42 4.99
C PHE A 238 -17.57 2.99 5.04
N ASP A 239 -18.47 2.35 5.78
CA ASP A 239 -19.91 2.60 5.66
C ASP A 239 -20.35 3.97 6.22
N ASN A 240 -19.63 4.51 7.20
CA ASN A 240 -20.09 5.66 8.00
C ASN A 240 -19.15 6.87 7.96
N ILE A 241 -17.91 6.72 7.48
CA ILE A 241 -16.93 7.81 7.44
C ILE A 241 -16.52 8.15 6.00
N CYS A 242 -16.26 7.16 5.15
CA CYS A 242 -15.62 7.37 3.85
C CYS A 242 -16.44 6.87 2.64
N ASN A 243 -17.74 6.63 2.79
CA ASN A 243 -18.65 6.31 1.68
C ASN A 243 -19.24 7.58 1.04
#